data_AF-A0A1I2CFG9-F1
#
_entry.id   AF-A0A1I2CFG9-F1
#
_cell.length_a   1.000
_cell.length_b   1.000
_cell.length_c   1.000
_cell.angle_alpha   90.00
_cell.angle_beta   90.00
_cell.angle_gamma   90.00
#
_symmetry.space_group_name_H-M   'P 1'
#
loop_
_entity.id
_entity.type
_entity.pdbx_description
1 polymer ?
#
loop_
_entity_poly.entity_id
_entity_poly.type
_entity_poly.pdbx_seq_one_letter_code
_entity_poly.pdbx_strand_id
1 'polypeptide(L)'
;FLKILRKRWPGEKLYLVCDNFSPHRHPAVRAWVSSNDIELVFLPTYGSWLNWIESEFTALRYFTLDGTDHRSHAEQNAAIRAYLRWRNARAQPKTGFARDSPIRTWTHYPTKVA
;
A
#
# COMPACT_ATOMS: atom_id res chain seq x y z
N PHE A 1 1.80 6.23 10.67
CA PHE A 1 2.28 5.47 9.49
C PHE A 1 3.54 6.09 8.87
N LEU A 2 3.48 7.27 8.25
CA LEU A 2 4.61 7.89 7.53
C LEU A 2 5.94 7.96 8.33
N LYS A 3 5.88 8.34 9.62
CA LYS A 3 7.03 8.34 10.53
C LYS A 3 7.68 6.95 10.69
N ILE A 4 6.88 5.88 10.67
CA ILE A 4 7.37 4.50 10.77
C ILE A 4 8.13 4.12 9.49
N LEU A 5 7.60 4.48 8.31
CA LEU A 5 8.28 4.26 7.04
C LEU A 5 9.62 4.99 7.02
N ARG A 6 9.64 6.28 7.38
CA ARG A 6 10.89 7.04 7.37
C ARG A 6 11.94 6.44 8.31
N LYS A 7 11.53 5.98 9.50
CA LYS A 7 12.42 5.27 10.44
C LYS A 7 12.95 3.95 9.87
N ARG A 8 12.15 3.23 9.08
CA ARG A 8 12.52 1.92 8.51
C ARG A 8 13.53 2.04 7.37
N TRP A 9 13.45 3.09 6.56
CA TRP A 9 14.36 3.37 5.46
C TRP A 9 14.97 4.75 5.67
N PRO A 10 15.96 4.97 6.53
CA PRO A 10 16.56 6.30 6.65
C PRO A 10 17.32 6.70 5.37
N GLY A 11 17.21 7.96 4.93
CA GLY A 11 17.99 8.52 3.82
C GLY A 11 17.54 8.16 2.39
N GLU A 12 16.61 7.23 2.23
CA GLU A 12 16.13 6.79 0.91
C GLU A 12 15.02 7.68 0.34
N LYS A 13 14.99 7.90 -0.97
CA LYS A 13 13.81 8.48 -1.65
C LYS A 13 12.68 7.46 -1.62
N LEU A 14 11.52 7.82 -1.06
CA LEU A 14 10.35 6.95 -1.07
C LEU A 14 9.25 7.49 -1.98
N TYR A 15 8.65 6.59 -2.76
CA TYR A 15 7.43 6.85 -3.52
C TYR A 15 6.27 6.08 -2.87
N LEU A 16 5.23 6.81 -2.48
CA LEU A 16 4.03 6.26 -1.87
C LEU A 16 2.87 6.41 -2.83
N VAL A 17 2.44 5.29 -3.42
CA VAL A 17 1.22 5.23 -4.22
C VAL A 17 0.02 5.19 -3.28
N CYS A 18 -0.91 6.13 -3.41
CA CYS A 18 -2.11 6.21 -2.58
C CYS A 18 -3.33 6.66 -3.39
N ASP A 19 -4.52 6.38 -2.86
CA ASP A 19 -5.76 6.94 -3.40
C ASP A 19 -5.79 8.47 -3.22
N ASN A 20 -6.81 9.11 -3.79
CA ASN A 20 -6.94 10.56 -3.77
C ASN A 20 -7.63 11.12 -2.50
N PHE A 21 -7.70 10.35 -1.41
CA PHE A 21 -8.41 10.73 -0.19
C PHE A 21 -7.88 12.04 0.40
N SER A 22 -8.78 12.95 0.80
CA SER A 22 -8.44 14.34 1.14
C SER A 22 -7.42 14.50 2.28
N PRO A 23 -7.36 13.65 3.32
CA PRO A 23 -6.33 13.75 4.35
C PRO A 23 -4.90 13.54 3.83
N HIS A 24 -4.70 12.80 2.74
CA HIS A 24 -3.39 12.65 2.11
C HIS A 24 -2.88 13.97 1.51
N ARG A 25 -3.79 14.89 1.17
CA ARG A 25 -3.49 16.20 0.59
C ARG A 25 -3.40 17.32 1.63
N HIS A 26 -3.63 17.02 2.90
CA HIS A 26 -3.60 18.02 3.95
C HIS A 26 -2.24 18.74 3.98
N PRO A 27 -2.19 20.08 4.12
CA PRO A 27 -0.94 20.85 4.05
C PRO A 27 0.16 20.33 4.97
N ALA A 28 -0.19 19.95 6.21
CA ALA A 28 0.77 19.38 7.16
C ALA A 28 1.36 18.05 6.69
N VAL A 29 0.59 17.21 6.00
CA VAL A 29 1.08 15.95 5.42
C VAL A 29 2.03 16.25 4.27
N ARG A 30 1.64 17.14 3.34
CA ARG A 30 2.47 17.55 2.20
C ARG A 30 3.80 18.18 2.62
N ALA A 31 3.76 19.06 3.62
CA ALA A 31 4.96 19.67 4.17
C ALA A 31 5.89 18.62 4.80
N TRP A 32 5.33 17.66 5.55
CA TRP A 32 6.11 16.62 6.20
C TRP A 32 6.73 15.64 5.20
N VAL A 33 6.00 15.17 4.17
CA VAL A 33 6.56 14.24 3.18
C VAL A 33 7.65 14.93 2.34
N SER A 34 7.48 16.20 1.98
CA SER A 34 8.48 16.99 1.27
C SER A 34 9.79 17.11 2.07
N SER A 35 9.70 17.43 3.36
CA SER A 35 10.90 17.53 4.23
C SER A 35 11.56 16.20 4.56
N ASN A 36 10.92 15.08 4.21
CA ASN A 36 11.40 13.73 4.49
C ASN A 36 11.75 12.95 3.22
N ASP A 37 11.88 13.61 2.07
CA ASP A 37 12.17 12.99 0.78
C ASP A 37 11.20 11.84 0.42
N ILE A 38 9.92 12.13 0.60
CA ILE A 38 8.82 11.21 0.30
C ILE A 38 7.92 11.88 -0.74
N GLU A 39 7.66 11.19 -1.84
CA GLU A 39 6.76 11.61 -2.90
C GLU A 39 5.44 10.84 -2.82
N LEU A 40 4.32 11.56 -2.76
CA LEU A 40 2.98 10.96 -2.83
C LEU A 40 2.54 10.90 -4.29
N VAL A 41 2.29 9.69 -4.78
CA VAL A 41 1.79 9.41 -6.13
C VAL A 41 0.30 9.09 -6.02
N PHE A 42 -0.54 10.01 -6.46
CA PHE A 42 -1.99 9.87 -6.35
C PHE A 42 -2.58 9.10 -7.53
N LEU A 43 -3.41 8.12 -7.24
CA LEU A 43 -4.20 7.42 -8.25
C LEU A 43 -5.36 8.32 -8.77
N PRO A 44 -5.81 8.12 -10.03
CA PRO A 44 -6.95 8.83 -10.56
C PRO A 44 -8.22 8.48 -9.79
N THR A 45 -9.20 9.40 -9.81
CA THR A 45 -10.52 9.15 -9.25
C THR A 45 -11.14 7.91 -9.88
N TYR A 46 -11.75 7.05 -9.06
CA TYR A 46 -12.30 5.74 -9.47
C TYR A 46 -11.26 4.72 -9.96
N GLY A 47 -9.96 4.97 -9.76
CA GLY A 47 -8.86 4.06 -10.09
C GLY A 47 -8.50 3.08 -8.97
N SER A 48 -9.47 2.62 -8.18
CA SER A 48 -9.22 1.81 -6.98
C SER A 48 -8.51 0.48 -7.31
N TRP A 49 -8.78 -0.09 -8.49
CA TRP A 49 -8.13 -1.28 -9.02
C TRP A 49 -6.61 -1.13 -9.26
N LEU A 50 -6.09 0.10 -9.34
CA LEU A 50 -4.65 0.38 -9.40
C LEU A 50 -4.01 0.39 -8.00
N ASN A 51 -4.81 0.51 -6.94
CA ASN A 51 -4.34 0.59 -5.58
C ASN A 51 -4.09 -0.81 -5.02
N TRP A 52 -2.85 -1.27 -5.09
CA TRP A 52 -2.49 -2.64 -4.72
C TRP A 52 -2.95 -3.04 -3.31
N ILE A 53 -2.97 -2.10 -2.36
CA ILE A 53 -3.37 -2.38 -0.98
C ILE A 53 -4.83 -2.87 -0.90
N GLU A 54 -5.70 -2.49 -1.84
CA GLU A 54 -7.09 -2.93 -1.86
C GLU A 54 -7.21 -4.45 -2.05
N SER A 55 -6.33 -5.06 -2.85
CA SER A 55 -6.29 -6.52 -3.01
C SER A 55 -5.89 -7.24 -1.72
N GLU A 56 -5.02 -6.63 -0.91
CA GLU A 56 -4.62 -7.18 0.38
C GLU A 56 -5.74 -7.07 1.42
N PHE A 57 -6.60 -6.04 1.33
CA PHE A 57 -7.76 -5.91 2.21
C PHE A 57 -8.80 -7.01 2.02
N THR A 58 -9.04 -7.45 0.77
CA THR A 58 -9.93 -8.59 0.50
C THR A 58 -9.46 -9.85 1.23
N ALA A 59 -8.17 -10.17 1.11
CA ALA A 59 -7.61 -11.34 1.78
C ALA A 59 -7.65 -11.19 3.31
N LEU A 60 -7.26 -10.01 3.83
CA LEU A 60 -7.34 -9.74 5.27
C LEU A 60 -8.75 -9.93 5.81
N ARG A 61 -9.76 -9.36 5.14
CA ARG A 61 -11.17 -9.50 5.55
C ARG A 61 -11.58 -10.97 5.59
N TYR A 62 -11.29 -11.71 4.52
CA TYR A 62 -11.65 -13.12 4.42
C TYR A 62 -11.05 -13.96 5.55
N PHE A 63 -9.77 -13.76 5.87
CA PHE A 63 -9.07 -14.57 6.88
C PHE A 63 -9.27 -14.12 8.32
N THR A 64 -9.79 -12.90 8.56
CA THR A 64 -9.78 -12.32 9.91
C THR A 64 -11.12 -11.78 10.38
N LEU A 65 -12.06 -11.50 9.47
CA LEU A 65 -13.34 -10.86 9.79
C LEU A 65 -14.54 -11.69 9.34
N ASP A 66 -14.51 -12.25 8.14
CA ASP A 66 -15.65 -13.00 7.62
C ASP A 66 -15.94 -14.26 8.46
N GLY A 67 -17.20 -14.44 8.86
CA GLY A 67 -17.63 -15.60 9.66
C GLY A 67 -17.16 -15.61 11.11
N THR A 68 -16.61 -14.51 11.62
CA THR A 68 -16.12 -14.39 13.00
C THR A 68 -17.06 -13.58 13.91
N ASP A 69 -17.09 -13.90 15.20
CA ASP A 69 -17.83 -13.17 16.25
C ASP A 69 -16.84 -12.73 17.35
N HIS A 70 -15.96 -11.80 17.01
CA HIS A 70 -14.97 -11.24 17.95
C HIS A 70 -15.70 -10.53 19.09
N ARG A 71 -15.45 -10.94 20.33
CA ARG A 71 -16.10 -10.36 21.52
C ARG A 71 -15.50 -9.00 21.91
N SER A 72 -14.38 -8.62 21.31
CA SER A 72 -13.72 -7.34 21.58
C SER A 72 -12.86 -6.86 20.40
N HIS A 73 -12.60 -5.55 20.36
CA HIS A 73 -11.62 -4.99 19.43
C HIS A 73 -10.20 -5.52 19.68
N ALA A 74 -9.87 -5.93 20.91
CA ALA A 74 -8.55 -6.50 21.23
C ALA A 74 -8.35 -7.85 20.52
N GLU A 75 -9.39 -8.68 20.54
CA GLU A 75 -9.43 -9.98 19.86
C GLU A 75 -9.34 -9.83 18.34
N GLN A 76 -10.19 -8.98 17.75
CA GLN A 76 -10.15 -8.67 16.32
C GLN A 76 -8.76 -8.16 15.90
N ASN A 77 -8.18 -7.24 16.66
CA ASN A 77 -6.84 -6.72 16.40
C ASN A 77 -5.75 -7.81 16.53
N ALA A 78 -5.90 -8.77 17.45
CA ALA A 78 -4.99 -9.89 17.58
C ALA A 78 -5.06 -10.81 16.36
N ALA A 79 -6.26 -11.12 15.86
CA ALA A 79 -6.48 -11.91 14.66
C ALA A 79 -5.86 -11.25 13.41
N ILE A 80 -6.14 -9.95 13.21
CA ILE A 80 -5.53 -9.16 12.12
C ILE A 80 -4.00 -9.20 12.19
N ARG A 81 -3.42 -8.96 13.37
CA ARG A 81 -1.96 -8.98 13.55
C ARG A 81 -1.37 -10.37 13.33
N ALA A 82 -2.05 -11.43 13.73
CA ALA A 82 -1.61 -12.80 13.50
C ALA A 82 -1.57 -13.13 12.00
N TYR A 83 -2.64 -12.79 11.28
CA TYR A 83 -2.70 -12.94 9.83
C TYR A 83 -1.59 -12.15 9.12
N LEU A 84 -1.41 -10.86 9.45
CA LEU A 84 -0.38 -10.03 8.85
C LEU A 84 1.04 -10.60 9.07
N ARG A 85 1.34 -11.07 10.28
CA ARG A 85 2.64 -11.75 10.57
C ARG A 85 2.79 -13.02 9.72
N TRP A 86 1.77 -13.87 9.68
CA TRP A 86 1.78 -15.11 8.91
C TRP A 86 1.99 -14.85 7.41
N ARG A 87 1.25 -13.87 6.86
CA ARG A 87 1.28 -13.47 5.45
C ARG A 87 2.63 -12.87 5.06
N ASN A 88 3.16 -11.95 5.87
CA ASN A 88 4.44 -11.30 5.61
C ASN A 88 5.62 -12.29 5.68
N ALA A 89 5.60 -13.25 6.62
CA ALA A 89 6.63 -14.30 6.70
C ALA A 89 6.63 -15.26 5.49
N ARG A 90 5.56 -15.26 4.69
CA ARG A 90 5.37 -16.10 3.50
C ARG A 90 5.25 -15.27 2.22
N ALA A 91 5.45 -13.96 2.30
CA ALA A 91 5.37 -13.09 1.14
C ALA A 91 6.57 -13.37 0.23
N GLN A 92 6.30 -13.60 -1.05
CA GLN A 92 7.31 -13.74 -2.08
C GLN A 92 7.13 -12.61 -3.09
N PRO A 93 8.21 -12.14 -3.74
CA PRO A 93 8.10 -11.21 -4.85
C PRO A 93 7.10 -11.73 -5.88
N LYS A 94 6.19 -10.86 -6.33
CA LYS A 94 5.28 -11.20 -7.43
C LYS A 94 6.09 -11.20 -8.72
N THR A 95 6.33 -12.39 -9.26
CA THR A 95 7.12 -12.59 -10.49
C THR A 95 6.27 -13.09 -11.66
N GLY A 96 5.07 -13.63 -11.37
CA GLY A 96 4.12 -14.18 -12.34
C GLY A 96 3.31 -13.13 -13.09
N PHE A 97 3.97 -12.14 -13.70
CA PHE A 97 3.33 -11.28 -14.68
C PHE A 97 3.16 -12.07 -15.99
N ALA A 98 2.08 -11.81 -16.74
CA ALA A 98 1.90 -12.41 -18.06
C ALA A 98 3.16 -12.18 -18.91
N ARG A 99 3.55 -13.17 -19.74
CA ARG A 99 4.82 -13.15 -20.49
C ARG A 99 5.03 -11.85 -21.26
N ASP A 100 3.95 -11.32 -21.83
CA ASP A 100 3.91 -10.10 -22.64
C ASP A 100 3.32 -8.90 -21.87
N SER A 101 3.23 -9.01 -20.53
CA SER A 101 2.75 -7.91 -19.70
C SER A 101 3.71 -6.72 -19.81
N PRO A 102 3.19 -5.50 -20.08
CA PRO A 102 3.98 -4.28 -20.06
C PRO A 102 4.73 -4.05 -18.73
N ILE A 103 4.24 -4.62 -17.62
CA ILE A 103 4.91 -4.61 -16.30
C ILE A 103 6.29 -5.25 -16.35
N ARG A 104 6.51 -6.23 -17.23
CA ARG A 104 7.83 -6.88 -17.39
C ARG A 104 8.82 -6.04 -18.19
N THR A 105 8.34 -5.05 -18.94
CA THR A 105 9.15 -4.16 -19.79
C THR A 105 9.10 -2.70 -19.32
N TRP A 106 8.67 -2.46 -18.08
CA TRP A 106 8.30 -1.13 -17.56
C TRP A 106 9.40 -0.05 -17.69
N THR A 107 10.65 -0.45 -17.88
CA THR A 107 11.77 0.43 -18.26
C THR A 107 11.55 1.20 -19.57
N HIS A 108 10.57 0.81 -20.39
CA HIS A 108 10.27 1.41 -21.69
C HIS A 108 8.93 2.14 -21.75
N TYR A 109 8.23 2.38 -20.63
CA TYR A 109 7.00 3.20 -20.71
C TYR A 109 7.37 4.57 -21.26
N PRO A 110 6.94 4.94 -22.48
CA PRO A 110 7.14 6.29 -22.95
C PRO A 110 6.28 7.14 -22.03
N THR A 111 6.93 7.98 -21.22
CA THR A 111 6.24 9.07 -20.55
C THR A 111 5.58 9.88 -21.65
N LYS A 112 4.29 9.67 -21.89
CA LYS A 112 3.46 10.62 -22.63
C LYS A 112 3.28 11.81 -21.68
N VAL A 113 4.31 12.63 -21.59
CA VAL A 113 4.24 13.95 -21.01
C VAL A 113 3.44 14.76 -22.03
N ALA A 114 2.20 15.09 -21.65
CA ALA A 114 1.36 16.08 -22.31
C ALA A 114 1.33 17.32 -21.43
#